data_AF-A0A8T0SSB9-F1
#
_entry.id   AF-A0A8T0SSB9-F1
#
_cell.length_a   1.000
_cell.length_b   1.000
_cell.length_c   1.000
_cell.angle_alpha   90.00
_cell.angle_beta   90.00
_cell.angle_gamma   90.00
#
_symmetry.space_group_name_H-M   'P 1'
#
loop_
_entity.id
_entity.type
_entity.pdbx_description
1 polymer ?
#
loop_
_entity_poly.entity_id
_entity_poly.type
_entity_poly.pdbx_seq_one_letter_code
_entity_poly.pdbx_strand_id
1 'polypeptide(L)'
;MILVYVIRKGINMSVIRDRVGVAPIEEKLTQHRLRWFGHVQRRPPEAPVRNGILELVDNVKRGRGRPKLTWDESVKRDLKDWNISKEIALDRSAWRLAIKVPEP
;
A
#
# COMPACT_ATOMS: atom_id res chain seq x y z
N MET A 1 -10.82 -22.14 15.79
CA MET A 1 -12.10 -21.96 16.53
C MET A 1 -12.53 -20.50 16.74
N ILE A 2 -11.64 -19.50 16.64
CA ILE A 2 -12.00 -18.08 16.86
C ILE A 2 -12.81 -17.48 15.69
N LEU A 3 -12.44 -17.78 14.44
CA LEU A 3 -13.07 -17.18 13.24
C LEU A 3 -14.57 -17.51 13.12
N VAL A 4 -14.95 -18.77 13.40
CA VAL A 4 -16.35 -19.23 13.37
C VAL A 4 -17.19 -18.58 14.48
N TYR A 5 -16.59 -18.36 15.66
CA TYR A 5 -17.25 -17.70 16.80
C TYR A 5 -17.53 -16.21 16.50
N VAL A 6 -16.56 -15.50 15.89
CA VAL A 6 -16.69 -14.08 15.53
C VAL A 6 -17.81 -13.86 14.51
N ILE A 7 -17.88 -14.70 13.47
CA ILE A 7 -18.93 -14.62 12.43
C ILE A 7 -20.31 -14.91 13.05
N ARG A 8 -20.42 -15.93 13.90
CA ARG A 8 -21.70 -16.33 14.52
C ARG A 8 -22.24 -15.29 15.52
N LYS A 9 -21.37 -14.48 16.13
CA LYS A 9 -21.74 -13.45 17.12
C LYS A 9 -21.83 -12.04 16.52
N GLY A 10 -21.57 -11.86 15.23
CA GLY A 10 -21.62 -10.56 14.57
C GLY A 10 -20.64 -9.53 15.17
N ILE A 11 -19.52 -10.01 15.73
CA ILE A 11 -18.54 -9.12 16.37
C ILE A 11 -17.74 -8.41 15.29
N ASN A 12 -17.65 -7.09 15.37
CA ASN A 12 -16.88 -6.29 14.41
C ASN A 12 -15.38 -6.64 14.51
N MET A 13 -14.74 -6.77 13.35
CA MET A 13 -13.32 -7.02 13.23
C MET A 13 -12.47 -5.91 13.86
N SER A 14 -12.96 -4.66 13.94
CA SER A 14 -12.30 -3.57 14.66
C SER A 14 -12.12 -3.91 16.14
N VAL A 15 -13.18 -4.38 16.81
CA VAL A 15 -13.16 -4.76 18.24
C VAL A 15 -12.21 -5.92 18.51
N ILE A 16 -12.11 -6.88 17.58
CA ILE A 16 -11.16 -7.99 17.70
C ILE A 16 -9.72 -7.51 17.52
N ARG A 17 -9.48 -6.62 16.54
CA ARG A 17 -8.15 -6.05 16.28
C ARG A 17 -7.64 -5.21 17.44
N ASP A 18 -8.50 -4.39 18.04
CA ASP A 18 -8.16 -3.59 19.22
C ASP A 18 -7.77 -4.48 20.40
N ARG A 19 -8.45 -5.62 20.59
CA ARG A 19 -8.14 -6.56 21.67
C ARG A 19 -6.85 -7.35 21.45
N VAL A 20 -6.52 -7.68 20.21
CA VAL A 20 -5.36 -8.53 19.87
C VAL A 20 -4.13 -7.69 19.51
N GLY A 21 -4.27 -6.37 19.37
CA GLY A 21 -3.19 -5.47 18.99
C GLY A 21 -2.71 -5.69 17.56
N VAL A 22 -3.64 -5.84 16.61
CA VAL A 22 -3.31 -6.10 15.20
C VAL A 22 -3.75 -4.94 14.34
N ALA A 23 -2.81 -4.34 13.61
CA ALA A 23 -3.13 -3.26 12.68
C ALA A 23 -4.13 -3.69 11.60
N PRO A 24 -5.01 -2.79 11.13
CA PRO A 24 -5.93 -3.07 10.05
C PRO A 24 -5.26 -3.63 8.79
N ILE A 25 -5.94 -4.57 8.11
CA ILE A 25 -5.43 -5.16 6.87
C ILE A 25 -5.16 -4.11 5.78
N GLU A 26 -5.96 -3.04 5.75
CA GLU A 26 -5.81 -1.93 4.82
C GLU A 26 -4.47 -1.24 5.00
N GLU A 27 -4.06 -0.97 6.24
CA GLU A 27 -2.76 -0.37 6.55
C GLU A 27 -1.59 -1.28 6.15
N LYS A 28 -1.72 -2.60 6.35
CA LYS A 28 -0.71 -3.56 5.89
C LYS A 28 -0.60 -3.61 4.36
N LEU A 29 -1.74 -3.54 3.66
CA LEU A 29 -1.77 -3.48 2.20
C LEU A 29 -1.14 -2.19 1.66
N THR A 30 -1.47 -1.05 2.27
CA THR A 30 -0.86 0.24 1.95
C THR A 30 0.64 0.23 2.22
N GLN A 31 1.08 -0.28 3.39
CA GLN A 31 2.49 -0.45 3.69
C GLN A 31 3.22 -1.30 2.64
N HIS A 32 2.63 -2.42 2.22
CA HIS A 32 3.24 -3.28 1.20
C HIS A 32 3.35 -2.57 -0.15
N ARG A 33 2.33 -1.81 -0.55
CA ARG A 33 2.34 -0.99 -1.77
C ARG A 33 3.43 0.07 -1.73
N LEU A 34 3.57 0.77 -0.61
CA LEU A 34 4.61 1.79 -0.40
C LEU A 34 6.02 1.17 -0.30
N ARG A 35 6.18 -0.03 0.29
CA ARG A 35 7.44 -0.78 0.24
C ARG A 35 7.87 -1.05 -1.20
N TRP A 36 6.93 -1.50 -2.03
CA TRP A 36 7.18 -1.74 -3.45
C TRP A 36 7.51 -0.44 -4.20
N PHE A 37 6.77 0.64 -3.96
CA PHE A 37 7.06 1.95 -4.55
C PHE A 37 8.49 2.43 -4.23
N GLY A 38 8.90 2.38 -2.96
CA GLY A 38 10.26 2.75 -2.59
C GLY A 38 11.32 1.82 -3.20
N HIS A 39 11.00 0.54 -3.42
CA HIS A 39 11.88 -0.36 -4.17
C HIS A 39 12.05 0.13 -5.62
N VAL A 40 10.94 0.38 -6.33
CA VAL A 40 10.94 0.86 -7.73
C VAL A 40 11.68 2.18 -7.87
N GLN A 41 11.44 3.14 -6.96
CA GLN A 41 12.07 4.48 -7.00
C GLN A 41 13.59 4.48 -6.79
N ARG A 42 14.14 3.45 -6.15
CA ARG A 42 15.58 3.30 -5.94
C ARG A 42 16.26 2.46 -7.03
N ARG A 43 15.51 1.89 -7.98
CA ARG A 43 16.10 1.20 -9.13
C ARG A 43 16.60 2.23 -10.15
N PRO A 44 17.71 1.91 -10.85
CA PRO A 44 18.20 2.76 -11.93
C PRO A 44 17.14 2.89 -13.04
N PRO A 45 17.10 4.00 -13.78
CA PRO A 45 16.14 4.23 -14.87
C PRO A 45 16.09 3.08 -15.88
N GLU A 46 17.23 2.46 -16.18
CA GLU A 46 17.36 1.39 -17.17
C GLU A 46 16.79 0.04 -16.68
N ALA A 47 16.41 -0.05 -15.40
CA ALA A 47 15.85 -1.29 -14.86
C ALA A 47 14.45 -1.56 -15.43
N PRO A 48 14.17 -2.78 -15.92
CA PRO A 48 12.84 -3.14 -16.46
C PRO A 48 11.69 -2.90 -15.46
N VAL A 49 11.98 -3.06 -14.16
CA VAL A 49 11.04 -2.82 -13.06
C VAL A 49 10.57 -1.36 -12.98
N ARG A 50 11.40 -0.41 -13.42
CA ARG A 50 11.08 1.02 -13.43
C ARG A 50 10.41 1.44 -14.75
N ASN A 51 10.94 0.98 -15.88
CA ASN A 51 10.39 1.28 -17.20
C ASN A 51 8.99 0.69 -17.40
N GLY A 52 8.77 -0.59 -17.05
CA GLY A 52 7.48 -1.25 -17.23
C GLY A 52 6.33 -0.73 -16.35
N ILE A 53 6.63 0.02 -15.28
CA ILE A 53 5.63 0.59 -14.36
C ILE A 53 5.35 2.06 -14.68
N LEU A 54 6.37 2.84 -15.09
CA LEU A 54 6.21 4.25 -15.40
C LEU A 54 5.76 4.50 -16.85
N GLU A 55 6.25 3.74 -17.84
CA GLU A 55 5.99 3.99 -19.27
C GLU A 55 4.64 3.45 -19.76
N LEU A 56 4.05 2.46 -19.08
CA LEU A 56 2.82 1.76 -19.51
C LEU A 56 1.51 2.47 -19.12
N VAL A 57 1.57 3.57 -18.38
CA VAL A 57 0.39 4.19 -17.76
C VAL A 57 -0.31 5.20 -18.67
N ASP A 58 0.41 5.81 -19.60
CA ASP A 58 -0.08 7.04 -20.26
C ASP A 58 -0.98 6.82 -21.50
N ASN A 59 -0.99 5.65 -22.14
CA ASN A 59 -1.62 5.51 -23.47
C ASN A 59 -2.61 4.35 -23.69
N VAL A 60 -3.11 3.68 -22.66
CA VAL A 60 -4.10 2.59 -22.84
C VAL A 60 -5.51 3.05 -22.47
N LYS A 61 -6.36 3.27 -23.48
CA LYS A 61 -7.82 3.41 -23.29
C LYS A 61 -8.33 2.19 -22.51
N ARG A 62 -8.74 2.38 -21.25
CA ARG A 62 -9.15 1.28 -20.37
C ARG A 62 -10.55 0.79 -20.76
N GLY A 63 -10.67 -0.52 -21.00
CA GLY A 63 -11.95 -1.17 -21.29
C GLY A 63 -12.91 -1.18 -20.10
N ARG A 64 -14.20 -1.41 -20.38
CA ARG A 64 -15.24 -1.61 -19.34
C ARG A 64 -14.89 -2.82 -18.46
N GLY A 65 -15.06 -2.69 -17.14
CA GLY A 65 -14.85 -3.76 -16.16
C GLY A 65 -13.49 -3.77 -15.44
N ARG A 66 -12.49 -3.02 -15.91
CA ARG A 66 -11.21 -2.87 -15.19
C ARG A 66 -11.37 -1.95 -13.97
N PRO A 67 -10.72 -2.24 -12.82
CA PRO A 67 -10.69 -1.31 -11.69
C PRO A 67 -10.28 0.09 -12.14
N LYS A 68 -11.04 1.11 -11.72
CA LYS A 68 -10.82 2.51 -12.11
C LYS A 68 -9.46 3.04 -11.67
N LEU A 69 -8.95 2.53 -10.55
CA LEU A 69 -7.70 2.97 -9.94
C LEU A 69 -6.50 2.21 -10.51
N THR A 70 -5.55 2.96 -11.03
CA THR A 70 -4.22 2.47 -11.38
C THR A 70 -3.36 2.25 -10.15
N TRP A 71 -2.26 1.53 -10.34
CA TRP A 71 -1.23 1.40 -9.30
C TRP A 71 -0.66 2.77 -8.91
N ASP A 72 -0.37 3.63 -9.90
CA ASP A 72 0.13 5.00 -9.67
C ASP A 72 -0.88 5.85 -8.87
N GLU A 73 -2.16 5.86 -9.25
CA GLU A 73 -3.20 6.57 -8.50
C GLU A 73 -3.36 6.02 -7.08
N SER A 74 -3.23 4.70 -6.91
CA SER A 74 -3.29 4.07 -5.59
C SER A 74 -2.12 4.50 -4.71
N VAL A 75 -0.91 4.53 -5.26
CA VAL A 75 0.30 5.00 -4.56
C VAL A 75 0.20 6.49 -4.22
N LYS A 76 -0.28 7.32 -5.15
CA LYS A 76 -0.50 8.76 -4.90
C LYS A 76 -1.48 9.00 -3.75
N ARG A 77 -2.55 8.20 -3.68
CA ARG A 77 -3.50 8.25 -2.56
C ARG A 77 -2.86 7.81 -1.25
N ASP A 78 -2.20 6.66 -1.24
CA ASP A 78 -1.52 6.14 -0.04
C ASP A 78 -0.50 7.14 0.53
N LEU A 79 0.32 7.77 -0.34
CA LEU A 79 1.27 8.82 0.05
C LEU A 79 0.57 10.04 0.67
N LYS A 80 -0.56 10.46 0.09
CA LYS A 80 -1.35 11.59 0.59
C LYS A 80 -2.00 11.26 1.93
N ASP A 81 -2.62 10.08 2.04
CA ASP A 81 -3.34 9.64 3.22
C ASP A 81 -2.39 9.48 4.42
N TRP A 82 -1.13 9.11 4.17
CA TRP A 82 -0.09 8.96 5.21
C TRP A 82 0.78 10.21 5.38
N ASN A 83 0.52 11.27 4.61
CA ASN A 83 1.32 12.51 4.59
C ASN A 83 2.83 12.27 4.38
N ILE A 84 3.17 11.36 3.46
CA ILE A 84 4.56 11.03 3.11
C ILE A 84 4.91 11.68 1.77
N SER A 85 6.03 12.41 1.76
CA SER A 85 6.62 12.95 0.53
C SER A 85 7.30 11.84 -0.28
N LYS A 86 7.06 11.81 -1.59
CA LYS A 86 7.63 10.79 -2.51
C LYS A 86 9.16 10.88 -2.60
N GLU A 87 9.71 12.06 -2.34
CA GLU A 87 11.14 12.38 -2.40
C GLU A 87 11.93 11.58 -1.35
N ILE A 88 11.30 11.30 -0.21
CA ILE A 88 11.89 10.52 0.90
C ILE A 88 12.17 9.06 0.47
N ALA A 89 11.54 8.56 -0.60
CA ALA A 89 11.73 7.19 -1.08
C ALA A 89 13.18 6.86 -1.47
N LEU A 90 14.00 7.86 -1.79
CA LEU A 90 15.42 7.68 -2.10
C LEU A 90 16.23 7.32 -0.85
N ASP A 91 15.90 7.88 0.32
CA ASP A 91 16.51 7.53 1.60
C ASP A 91 15.87 6.26 2.16
N ARG A 92 16.63 5.17 2.18
CA ARG A 92 16.14 3.86 2.64
C ARG A 92 15.73 3.86 4.11
N SER A 93 16.48 4.56 4.96
CA SER A 93 16.23 4.67 6.40
C SER A 93 14.97 5.49 6.66
N ALA A 94 14.92 6.70 6.10
CA ALA A 94 13.76 7.59 6.27
C ALA A 94 12.49 6.95 5.68
N TRP A 95 12.59 6.29 4.53
CA TRP A 95 11.47 5.57 3.93
C TRP A 95 10.95 4.44 4.83
N ARG A 96 11.85 3.63 5.41
CA ARG A 96 11.47 2.52 6.29
C ARG A 96 10.76 3.02 7.55
N LEU A 97 11.18 4.17 8.09
CA LEU A 97 10.54 4.80 9.25
C LEU A 97 9.18 5.38 8.86
N ALA A 98 9.08 6.10 7.74
CA ALA A 98 7.85 6.74 7.29
C ALA A 98 6.73 5.73 7.00
N ILE A 99 7.05 4.57 6.40
CA ILE A 99 6.04 3.55 6.05
C ILE A 99 5.78 2.54 7.18
N LYS A 100 6.36 2.73 8.37
CA LYS A 100 6.18 1.78 9.47
C LYS A 100 4.75 1.89 10.00
N VAL A 101 3.95 0.85 9.76
CA VAL A 101 2.70 0.64 10.48
C VAL A 101 3.04 0.42 11.95
N PRO A 102 2.62 1.30 12.87
CA PRO A 102 2.72 1.02 14.29
C PRO A 102 1.87 -0.21 14.58
N GLU A 103 2.46 -1.22 15.25
CA GLU A 103 1.62 -2.22 15.92
C GLU A 103 1.06 -1.54 17.17
N PRO A 104 -0.25 -1.72 17.48
CA PRO A 104 -0.86 -1.22 18.71
C PRO A 104 -0.14 -1.67 19.98
#